data_AF-A0A2T0UMR0-F1
#
_entry.id   AF-A0A2T0UMR0-F1
#
_cell.length_a   1.000
_cell.length_b   1.000
_cell.length_c   1.000
_cell.angle_alpha   90.00
_cell.angle_beta   90.00
_cell.angle_gamma   90.00
#
_symmetry.space_group_name_H-M   'P 1'
#
loop_
_entity.id
_entity.type
_entity.pdbx_description
1 polymer ?
#
loop_
_entity_poly.entity_id
_entity_poly.type
_entity_poly.pdbx_seq_one_letter_code
_entity_poly.pdbx_strand_id
1 'polypeptide(L)'
;MISPYFEYKTTLVRSAGDEPQRDHVYLYGLELKSDGEIALRLRPEHRHQHAEASLAIRVDESNWVRTGAEYLGGQHLISTVTTRGRTDWSLFPVDTESDEIWLRLIRSGDTVTVAHADDGVDYTTIASTYLPGGVPAMAGIASTRPVAETFWDAGMDLDIDVD
;
A
#
# COMPACT_ATOMS: atom_id res chain seq x y z
N MET A 1 5.28 18.34 -9.87
CA MET A 1 6.63 18.45 -9.26
C MET A 1 6.46 18.08 -7.80
N ILE A 2 6.77 16.83 -7.45
CA ILE A 2 6.51 16.29 -6.12
C ILE A 2 7.69 16.67 -5.21
N SER A 3 7.42 17.44 -4.15
CA SER A 3 8.40 17.96 -3.18
C SER A 3 7.96 17.57 -1.77
N PRO A 4 8.91 17.41 -0.83
CA PRO A 4 9.71 16.21 -0.62
C PRO A 4 8.97 15.16 0.24
N TYR A 5 8.76 13.96 -0.31
CA TYR A 5 8.54 12.76 0.50
C TYR A 5 9.92 12.31 1.00
N PHE A 6 10.07 12.03 2.30
CA PHE A 6 11.34 11.48 2.79
C PHE A 6 11.41 9.99 2.45
N GLU A 7 12.60 9.53 2.08
CA GLU A 7 12.88 8.12 1.93
C GLU A 7 13.21 7.53 3.31
N TYR A 8 12.39 6.58 3.75
CA TYR A 8 12.58 5.86 5.00
C TYR A 8 12.83 4.38 4.69
N LYS A 9 14.08 3.93 4.83
CA LYS A 9 14.43 2.52 4.72
C LYS A 9 14.02 1.78 5.97
N THR A 10 13.21 0.75 5.82
CA THR A 10 12.63 0.02 6.95
C THR A 10 12.44 -1.47 6.67
N THR A 11 11.90 -2.16 7.66
CA THR A 11 11.57 -3.58 7.60
C THR A 11 10.08 -3.76 7.89
N LEU A 12 9.45 -4.60 7.07
CA LEU A 12 8.13 -5.17 7.30
C LEU A 12 8.31 -6.65 7.63
N VAL A 13 7.93 -7.06 8.82
CA VAL A 13 7.95 -8.46 9.24
C VAL A 13 6.61 -9.08 8.87
N ARG A 14 6.64 -10.20 8.13
CA ARG A 14 5.49 -11.07 7.87
C ARG A 14 5.59 -12.32 8.72
N SER A 15 4.48 -12.70 9.36
CA SER A 15 4.35 -13.88 10.19
C SER A 15 3.19 -14.73 9.69
N ALA A 16 3.44 -15.48 8.63
CA ALA A 16 2.54 -16.48 8.04
C ALA A 16 3.21 -17.85 8.08
N GLY A 17 3.25 -18.49 9.25
CA GLY A 17 3.91 -19.80 9.47
C GLY A 17 4.79 -19.83 10.71
N ASP A 18 5.70 -20.80 10.77
CA ASP A 18 6.58 -21.02 11.94
C ASP A 18 7.73 -20.00 12.03
N GLU A 19 8.26 -19.56 10.88
CA GLU A 19 9.36 -18.57 10.82
C GLU A 19 8.90 -17.23 10.23
N PRO A 20 9.12 -16.10 10.92
CA PRO A 20 8.85 -14.78 10.37
C PRO A 20 9.78 -14.42 9.21
N GLN A 21 9.22 -13.84 8.15
CA GLN A 21 9.95 -13.28 7.02
C GLN A 21 10.15 -11.78 7.21
N ARG A 22 11.32 -11.26 6.79
CA ARG A 22 11.66 -9.83 6.91
C ARG A 22 11.85 -9.23 5.53
N ASP A 23 10.96 -8.33 5.15
CA ASP A 23 11.05 -7.62 3.88
C ASP A 23 11.64 -6.25 4.12
N HIS A 24 12.79 -5.97 3.51
CA HIS A 24 13.38 -4.64 3.52
C HIS A 24 12.72 -3.78 2.44
N VAL A 25 12.15 -2.66 2.85
CA VAL A 25 11.39 -1.76 1.97
C VAL A 25 11.84 -0.32 2.15
N TYR A 26 11.68 0.45 1.08
CA TYR A 26 11.73 1.89 1.08
C TYR A 26 10.31 2.42 1.17
N LEU A 27 10.05 3.29 2.15
CA LEU A 27 8.81 4.04 2.28
C LEU A 27 9.06 5.49 1.89
N TYR A 28 8.30 5.97 0.91
CA TYR A 28 8.31 7.35 0.43
C TYR A 28 6.99 7.99 0.84
N GLY A 29 7.02 8.81 1.88
CA GLY A 29 5.79 9.29 2.48
C GLY A 29 5.97 10.31 3.58
N LEU A 30 4.96 10.39 4.45
CA LEU A 30 4.87 11.30 5.60
C LEU A 30 4.47 10.52 6.86
N GLU A 31 4.75 11.10 8.02
CA GLU A 31 4.25 10.58 9.29
C GLU A 31 2.81 11.07 9.52
N LEU A 32 1.87 10.14 9.63
CA LEU A 32 0.52 10.39 10.14
C LEU A 32 0.57 10.41 11.67
N LYS A 33 0.23 11.55 12.28
CA LYS A 33 0.16 11.67 13.74
C LYS A 33 -1.09 10.98 14.34
N SER A 34 -2.14 10.86 13.54
CA SER A 34 -3.44 10.31 13.91
C SER A 34 -4.10 9.68 12.68
N ASP A 35 -5.35 10.05 12.40
CA ASP A 35 -6.14 9.68 11.23
C ASP A 35 -5.58 10.36 9.97
N GLY A 36 -5.95 9.82 8.81
CA GLY A 36 -5.54 10.36 7.52
C GLY A 36 -5.71 9.35 6.39
N GLU A 37 -5.48 9.84 5.18
CA GLU A 37 -5.66 9.10 3.94
C GLU A 37 -4.42 9.23 3.06
N ILE A 38 -4.04 8.13 2.41
CA ILE A 38 -3.08 8.13 1.32
C ILE A 38 -3.71 7.48 0.10
N ALA A 39 -3.50 8.09 -1.07
CA ALA A 39 -4.03 7.62 -2.33
C ALA A 39 -2.92 7.46 -3.36
N LEU A 40 -2.99 6.38 -4.15
CA LEU A 40 -2.04 6.08 -5.21
C LEU A 40 -2.80 5.74 -6.47
N ARG A 41 -2.43 6.39 -7.57
CA ARG A 41 -2.76 5.94 -8.92
C ARG A 41 -1.58 5.19 -9.49
N LEU A 42 -1.81 3.96 -9.94
CA LEU A 42 -0.77 3.11 -10.51
C LEU A 42 -1.19 2.47 -11.83
N ARG A 43 -0.21 2.23 -12.71
CA ARG A 43 -0.37 1.43 -13.92
C ARG A 43 0.35 0.09 -13.72
N PRO A 44 -0.37 -1.02 -13.46
CA PRO A 44 0.26 -2.30 -13.17
C PRO A 44 0.87 -2.91 -14.44
N GLU A 45 2.07 -3.47 -14.33
CA GLU A 45 2.69 -4.17 -15.45
C GLU A 45 2.10 -5.56 -15.65
N HIS A 46 1.63 -5.87 -16.87
CA HIS A 46 1.02 -7.16 -17.24
C HIS A 46 1.95 -8.39 -17.16
N ARG A 47 3.21 -8.23 -16.71
CA ARG A 47 4.24 -9.29 -16.77
C ARG A 47 4.94 -9.56 -15.44
N HIS A 48 4.67 -8.78 -14.39
CA HIS A 48 5.33 -8.95 -13.11
C HIS A 48 4.34 -9.34 -12.01
N GLN A 49 4.71 -10.38 -11.25
CA GLN A 49 3.87 -10.96 -10.21
C GLN A 49 3.79 -10.09 -8.94
N HIS A 50 4.54 -8.99 -8.87
CA HIS A 50 4.59 -8.10 -7.72
C HIS A 50 4.56 -6.64 -8.18
N ALA A 51 3.73 -5.84 -7.51
CA ALA A 51 3.74 -4.40 -7.69
C ALA A 51 5.14 -3.83 -7.37
N GLU A 52 5.72 -3.09 -8.31
CA GLU A 52 6.94 -2.31 -8.02
C GLU A 52 6.64 -1.13 -7.07
N ALA A 53 5.40 -0.64 -7.06
CA ALA A 53 4.87 0.40 -6.19
C ALA A 53 3.56 -0.03 -5.52
N SER A 54 3.41 0.27 -4.23
CA SER A 54 2.26 -0.10 -3.40
C SER A 54 2.06 0.97 -2.32
N LEU A 55 0.86 1.15 -1.79
CA LEU A 55 0.65 1.98 -0.59
C LEU A 55 0.96 1.18 0.68
N ALA A 56 1.43 1.85 1.71
CA ALA A 56 1.57 1.28 3.04
C ALA A 56 1.30 2.28 4.15
N ILE A 57 0.72 1.78 5.25
CA ILE A 57 0.66 2.43 6.56
C ILE A 57 1.39 1.52 7.55
N ARG A 58 2.43 2.03 8.21
CA ARG A 58 3.31 1.28 9.11
C ARG A 58 3.44 1.98 10.45
N VAL A 59 2.95 1.35 11.51
CA VAL A 59 3.20 1.78 12.89
C VAL A 59 4.61 1.35 13.31
N ASP A 60 4.93 0.06 13.12
CA ASP A 60 6.25 -0.51 13.41
C ASP A 60 6.55 -1.72 12.50
N GLU A 61 7.64 -2.46 12.76
CA GLU A 61 8.04 -3.58 11.90
C GLU A 61 7.04 -4.76 11.92
N SER A 62 6.23 -4.89 12.96
CA SER A 62 5.26 -5.99 13.16
C SER A 62 3.80 -5.51 13.09
N ASN A 63 3.57 -4.22 12.84
CA ASN A 63 2.25 -3.59 12.74
C ASN A 63 2.19 -2.69 11.50
N TRP A 64 1.65 -3.21 10.41
CA TRP A 64 1.56 -2.49 9.14
C TRP A 64 0.50 -3.07 8.20
N VAL A 65 0.04 -2.24 7.27
CA VAL A 65 -0.83 -2.59 6.14
C VAL A 65 -0.13 -2.17 4.86
N ARG A 66 -0.11 -3.03 3.85
CA ARG A 66 0.41 -2.74 2.51
C ARG A 66 -0.60 -3.19 1.47
N THR A 67 -0.85 -2.37 0.47
CA THR A 67 -1.76 -2.71 -0.64
C THR A 67 -1.18 -2.28 -1.98
N GLY A 68 -1.28 -3.15 -2.99
CA GLY A 68 -0.76 -2.88 -4.33
C GLY A 68 -1.31 -3.86 -5.36
N ALA A 69 -1.05 -3.60 -6.63
CA ALA A 69 -1.52 -4.46 -7.71
C ALA A 69 -0.55 -5.61 -8.02
N GLU A 70 -1.07 -6.81 -8.23
CA GLU A 70 -0.31 -7.99 -8.60
C GLU A 70 -0.94 -8.64 -9.84
N TYR A 71 -0.11 -9.15 -10.75
CA TYR A 71 -0.60 -9.93 -11.89
C TYR A 71 -0.40 -11.43 -11.61
N LEU A 72 -1.50 -12.13 -11.36
CA LEU A 72 -1.50 -13.56 -11.02
C LEU A 72 -2.52 -14.31 -11.88
N GLY A 73 -2.08 -15.41 -12.50
CA GLY A 73 -2.97 -16.31 -13.23
C GLY A 73 -3.67 -15.69 -14.44
N GLY A 74 -3.13 -14.61 -15.02
CA GLY A 74 -3.73 -13.91 -16.16
C GLY A 74 -4.66 -12.76 -15.78
N GLN A 75 -4.73 -12.41 -14.49
CA GLN A 75 -5.66 -11.41 -13.94
C GLN A 75 -4.90 -10.42 -13.06
N HIS A 76 -5.25 -9.14 -13.17
CA HIS A 76 -4.83 -8.13 -12.19
C HIS A 76 -5.64 -8.28 -10.90
N LEU A 77 -4.93 -8.27 -9.78
CA LEU A 77 -5.47 -8.38 -8.43
C LEU A 77 -4.96 -7.22 -7.59
N ILE A 78 -5.77 -6.72 -6.66
CA ILE A 78 -5.28 -5.90 -5.57
C ILE A 78 -4.97 -6.81 -4.39
N SER A 79 -3.68 -6.85 -4.05
CA SER A 79 -3.12 -7.62 -2.96
C SER A 79 -2.99 -6.73 -1.74
N THR A 80 -3.70 -7.08 -0.67
CA THR A 80 -3.60 -6.39 0.62
C THR A 80 -3.00 -7.34 1.64
N VAL A 81 -1.83 -6.97 2.16
CA VAL A 81 -1.12 -7.70 3.21
C VAL A 81 -1.14 -6.86 4.47
N THR A 82 -1.63 -7.44 5.56
CA THR A 82 -1.67 -6.79 6.86
C THR A 82 -0.94 -7.64 7.87
N THR A 83 -0.06 -7.03 8.67
CA THR A 83 0.58 -7.71 9.79
C THR A 83 0.30 -6.99 11.10
N ARG A 84 -0.12 -7.76 12.10
CA ARG A 84 -0.32 -7.36 13.50
C ARG A 84 0.05 -8.52 14.42
N GLY A 85 1.33 -8.81 14.53
CA GLY A 85 1.82 -10.04 15.15
C GLY A 85 1.55 -11.32 14.33
N ARG A 86 0.45 -11.40 13.59
CA ARG A 86 0.21 -12.36 12.49
C ARG A 86 -0.09 -11.64 11.20
N THR A 87 0.22 -12.29 10.08
CA THR A 87 -0.04 -11.76 8.74
C THR A 87 -1.30 -12.34 8.14
N ASP A 88 -2.20 -11.45 7.72
CA ASP A 88 -3.35 -11.74 6.89
C ASP A 88 -3.07 -11.26 5.46
N TRP A 89 -3.56 -12.01 4.46
CA TRP A 89 -3.42 -11.67 3.05
C TRP A 89 -4.77 -11.82 2.35
N SER A 90 -5.26 -10.74 1.74
CA SER A 90 -6.46 -10.74 0.89
C SER A 90 -6.12 -10.34 -0.54
N LEU A 91 -6.90 -10.89 -1.47
CA LEU A 91 -6.81 -10.63 -2.90
C LEU A 91 -8.19 -10.17 -3.39
N PHE A 92 -8.23 -9.06 -4.11
CA PHE A 92 -9.44 -8.55 -4.75
C PHE A 92 -9.24 -8.52 -6.27
N PRO A 93 -10.09 -9.19 -7.07
CA PRO A 93 -9.96 -9.15 -8.52
C PRO A 93 -10.36 -7.78 -9.09
N VAL A 94 -9.56 -7.26 -10.01
CA VAL A 94 -9.83 -5.99 -10.72
C VAL A 94 -10.28 -6.30 -12.14
N ASP A 95 -11.33 -5.64 -12.63
CA ASP A 95 -11.72 -5.85 -14.03
C ASP A 95 -10.71 -5.21 -14.98
N THR A 96 -10.43 -5.88 -16.09
CA THR A 96 -9.33 -5.53 -17.01
C THR A 96 -9.66 -4.39 -17.98
N GLU A 97 -10.79 -3.70 -17.80
CA GLU A 97 -11.19 -2.62 -18.71
C GLU A 97 -10.30 -1.37 -18.58
N SER A 98 -9.68 -1.17 -17.41
CA SER A 98 -8.76 -0.06 -17.15
C SER A 98 -7.31 -0.54 -17.03
N ASP A 99 -6.40 0.19 -17.68
CA ASP A 99 -4.94 0.02 -17.49
C ASP A 99 -4.44 0.72 -16.22
N GLU A 100 -5.31 1.42 -15.49
CA GLU A 100 -4.97 2.19 -14.29
C GLU A 100 -5.79 1.71 -13.09
N ILE A 101 -5.15 1.67 -11.92
CA ILE A 101 -5.76 1.27 -10.66
C ILE A 101 -5.57 2.44 -9.68
N TRP A 102 -6.68 2.86 -9.06
CA TRP A 102 -6.65 3.82 -7.97
C TRP A 102 -6.83 3.08 -6.66
N LEU A 103 -5.93 3.33 -5.71
CA LEU A 103 -5.95 2.76 -4.37
C LEU A 103 -6.01 3.88 -3.33
N ARG A 104 -6.71 3.62 -2.24
CA ARG A 104 -6.69 4.43 -1.02
C ARG A 104 -6.46 3.55 0.19
N LEU A 105 -5.60 4.02 1.10
CA LEU A 105 -5.54 3.55 2.49
C LEU A 105 -6.01 4.68 3.39
N ILE A 106 -7.11 4.42 4.11
CA ILE A 106 -7.75 5.38 5.00
C ILE A 106 -7.59 4.86 6.41
N ARG A 107 -6.88 5.59 7.28
CA ARG A 107 -6.77 5.29 8.70
C ARG A 107 -7.76 6.17 9.46
N SER A 108 -8.68 5.54 10.18
CA SER A 108 -9.55 6.23 11.14
C SER A 108 -9.57 5.47 12.46
N GLY A 109 -9.12 6.13 13.52
CA GLY A 109 -8.90 5.50 14.83
C GLY A 109 -7.94 4.31 14.73
N ASP A 110 -8.46 3.13 15.00
CA ASP A 110 -7.73 1.86 14.95
C ASP A 110 -8.08 0.99 13.73
N THR A 111 -8.78 1.57 12.76
CA THR A 111 -9.22 0.88 11.55
C THR A 111 -8.50 1.46 10.33
N VAL A 112 -7.98 0.56 9.49
CA VAL A 112 -7.46 0.88 8.15
C VAL A 112 -8.39 0.27 7.10
N THR A 113 -8.92 1.12 6.23
CA THR A 113 -9.78 0.74 5.12
C THR A 113 -9.00 0.82 3.81
N VAL A 114 -9.12 -0.23 3.00
CA VAL A 114 -8.59 -0.26 1.63
C VAL A 114 -9.76 -0.02 0.68
N ALA A 115 -9.64 1.02 -0.13
CA ALA A 115 -10.61 1.33 -1.17
C ALA A 115 -9.96 1.38 -2.55
N HIS A 116 -10.73 1.04 -3.57
CA HIS A 116 -10.29 1.00 -4.96
C HIS A 116 -11.34 1.61 -5.88
N ALA A 117 -10.89 2.29 -6.93
CA ALA A 117 -11.70 2.76 -8.05
C ALA A 117 -11.01 2.45 -9.39
N ASP A 118 -11.81 2.24 -10.44
CA ASP A 118 -11.34 2.08 -11.83
C ASP A 118 -11.23 3.42 -12.58
N ASP A 119 -11.81 4.49 -12.04
CA ASP A 119 -11.90 5.82 -12.66
C ASP A 119 -11.32 6.95 -11.79
N GLY A 120 -10.85 6.61 -10.58
CA GLY A 120 -10.36 7.57 -9.59
C GLY A 120 -11.44 8.41 -8.92
N VAL A 121 -12.72 8.07 -9.08
CA VAL A 121 -13.87 8.80 -8.53
C VAL A 121 -14.74 7.87 -7.67
N ASP A 122 -15.18 6.75 -8.23
CA ASP A 122 -16.15 5.85 -7.59
C ASP A 122 -15.45 4.75 -6.76
N TYR A 123 -14.99 5.12 -5.57
CA TYR A 123 -14.27 4.21 -4.68
C TYR A 123 -15.18 3.21 -3.97
N THR A 124 -14.80 1.94 -4.06
CA THR A 124 -15.41 0.82 -3.32
C THR A 124 -14.45 0.29 -2.26
N THR A 125 -14.96 0.07 -1.04
CA THR A 125 -14.20 -0.61 0.01
C THR A 125 -14.00 -2.08 -0.34
N ILE A 126 -12.75 -2.52 -0.44
CA ILE A 126 -12.38 -3.90 -0.80
C ILE A 126 -11.78 -4.68 0.38
N ALA A 127 -11.26 -3.98 1.40
CA ALA A 127 -10.82 -4.59 2.64
C ALA A 127 -10.90 -3.59 3.80
N SER A 128 -11.03 -4.10 5.02
CA SER A 128 -10.89 -3.31 6.23
C SER A 128 -10.23 -4.17 7.30
N THR A 129 -9.39 -3.54 8.11
CA THR A 129 -8.52 -4.27 9.01
C THR A 129 -8.12 -3.40 10.20
N TYR A 130 -7.85 -4.03 11.34
CA TYR A 130 -7.36 -3.32 12.52
C TYR A 130 -5.92 -2.84 12.31
N LEU A 131 -5.50 -1.75 12.96
CA LEU A 131 -4.11 -1.35 13.13
C LEU A 131 -4.07 -0.46 14.38
N PRO A 132 -3.07 -0.55 15.28
CA PRO A 132 -3.06 0.26 16.50
C PRO A 132 -3.30 1.75 16.20
N GLY A 133 -4.37 2.31 16.78
CA GLY A 133 -4.74 3.72 16.66
C GLY A 133 -4.05 4.60 17.70
N GLY A 134 -4.17 5.92 17.56
CA GLY A 134 -3.65 6.89 18.54
C GLY A 134 -2.12 6.94 18.67
N VAL A 135 -1.41 6.30 17.74
CA VAL A 135 0.06 6.29 17.65
C VAL A 135 0.51 6.75 16.26
N PRO A 136 1.66 7.43 16.14
CA PRO A 136 2.18 7.82 14.84
C PRO A 136 2.39 6.61 13.91
N ALA A 137 2.17 6.80 12.61
CA ALA A 137 2.42 5.80 11.59
C ALA A 137 3.08 6.43 10.36
N MET A 138 3.98 5.69 9.73
CA MET A 138 4.53 6.06 8.44
C MET A 138 3.56 5.69 7.32
N ALA A 139 3.24 6.63 6.45
CA ALA A 139 2.26 6.43 5.39
C ALA A 139 2.79 6.93 4.05
N GLY A 140 2.73 6.09 3.02
CA GLY A 140 3.16 6.49 1.67
C GLY A 140 3.37 5.29 0.75
N ILE A 141 4.15 5.51 -0.32
CA ILE A 141 4.46 4.44 -1.27
C ILE A 141 5.59 3.55 -0.72
N ALA A 142 5.34 2.25 -0.66
CA ALA A 142 6.31 1.21 -0.37
C ALA A 142 6.86 0.58 -1.66
N SER A 143 8.18 0.43 -1.71
CA SER A 143 8.90 -0.33 -2.72
C SER A 143 9.96 -1.24 -2.12
N THR A 144 10.22 -2.39 -2.75
CA THR A 144 11.31 -3.30 -2.37
C THR A 144 12.64 -2.94 -3.04
N ARG A 145 12.65 -1.96 -3.94
CA ARG A 145 13.85 -1.42 -4.59
C ARG A 145 13.98 0.07 -4.31
N PRO A 146 15.21 0.63 -4.30
CA PRO A 146 15.37 2.07 -4.31
C PRO A 146 14.69 2.63 -5.56
N VAL A 147 14.07 3.80 -5.44
CA VAL A 147 13.40 4.47 -6.56
C VAL A 147 14.42 4.76 -7.66
N ALA A 148 14.31 4.03 -8.77
CA ALA A 148 14.84 4.44 -10.07
C ALA A 148 13.83 5.37 -10.76
N GLU A 149 14.22 6.13 -11.79
CA GLU A 149 13.29 7.01 -12.52
C GLU A 149 12.03 6.26 -12.99
N THR A 150 12.14 4.98 -13.34
CA THR A 150 11.03 4.11 -13.80
C THR A 150 9.98 3.80 -12.73
N PHE A 151 10.28 4.02 -11.44
CA PHE A 151 9.30 3.81 -10.37
C PHE A 151 8.17 4.83 -10.41
N TRP A 152 8.47 6.07 -10.81
CA TRP A 152 7.46 7.11 -11.01
C TRP A 152 6.60 6.86 -12.25
N ASP A 153 7.09 6.06 -13.19
CA ASP A 153 6.27 5.61 -14.32
C ASP A 153 5.16 4.64 -13.87
N ALA A 154 5.42 3.88 -12.79
CA ALA A 154 4.45 2.95 -12.20
C ALA A 154 3.51 3.63 -11.19
N GLY A 155 4.02 4.53 -10.34
CA GLY A 155 3.25 5.34 -9.40
C GLY A 155 3.05 6.75 -9.93
N MET A 156 1.90 6.99 -10.57
CA MET A 156 1.66 8.21 -11.36
C MET A 156 1.27 9.41 -10.51
N ASP A 157 0.63 9.19 -9.37
CA ASP A 157 0.21 10.24 -8.46
C ASP A 157 0.12 9.72 -7.02
N LEU A 158 0.61 10.51 -6.06
CA LEU A 158 0.50 10.24 -4.62
C LEU A 158 -0.13 11.45 -3.97
N ASP A 159 -1.34 11.25 -3.46
CA ASP A 159 -2.03 12.22 -2.63
C ASP A 159 -2.03 11.76 -1.17
N ILE A 160 -1.81 12.69 -0.25
CA ILE A 160 -1.81 12.42 1.18
C ILE A 160 -2.64 13.51 1.84
N ASP A 161 -3.78 13.12 2.39
CA ASP A 161 -4.63 13.99 3.19
C ASP A 161 -4.47 13.63 4.67
N VAL A 162 -4.30 14.64 5.51
CA VAL A 162 -4.07 14.48 6.94
C VAL A 162 -5.06 15.34 7.71
N ASP A 163 -5.79 14.72 8.64
CA ASP A 163 -6.69 15.41 9.56
C ASP A 163 -5.93 16.12 10.69
#